data_AF-A0A3D3BQW7-F1
#
_entry.id   AF-A0A3D3BQW7-F1
#
_cell.length_a   1.000
_cell.length_b   1.000
_cell.length_c   1.000
_cell.angle_alpha   90.00
_cell.angle_beta   90.00
_cell.angle_gamma   90.00
#
_symmetry.space_group_name_H-M   'P 1'
#
loop_
_entity.id
_entity.type
_entity.pdbx_description
1 polymer ?
#
loop_
_entity_poly.entity_id
_entity_poly.type
_entity_poly.pdbx_seq_one_letter_code
_entity_poly.pdbx_strand_id
1 'polypeptide(L)'
;MEMGYEHHTVEMSVVVQKMVRPVSAGVAFTLNPSNGDRSQICIDSAWGFGEGVVSGEVTPDNFLIDKVMFEIGRREISNKTHEFRLTDHDTVEKVETEKERASESSLTDAHIKAIATLAKEAEKHYGCPQDIEWAVDADLHEGENVVLLQSRPETVWSKKQSDSASGGSNGDFMASIVSTLMNPLHTQKH
;
A
#
# COMPACT_ATOMS: atom_id res chain seq x y z
N MET A 1 -13.87 -22.11 10.25
CA MET A 1 -12.72 -22.07 11.18
C MET A 1 -11.70 -23.04 10.62
N GLU A 2 -10.60 -22.59 10.01
CA GLU A 2 -9.79 -23.51 9.22
C GLU A 2 -8.30 -23.15 9.22
N MET A 3 -7.73 -22.96 10.42
CA MET A 3 -6.27 -22.94 10.62
C MET A 3 -5.81 -23.91 11.73
N GLY A 4 -6.70 -24.80 12.21
CA GLY A 4 -6.35 -25.89 13.12
C GLY A 4 -5.95 -25.49 14.57
N TYR A 5 -6.15 -24.23 14.97
CA TYR A 5 -5.82 -23.77 16.33
C TYR A 5 -6.92 -24.14 17.34
N GLU A 6 -6.51 -24.64 18.50
CA GLU A 6 -7.43 -24.88 19.62
C GLU A 6 -7.88 -23.55 20.24
N HIS A 7 -9.18 -23.38 20.49
CA HIS A 7 -9.75 -22.10 20.93
C HIS A 7 -9.18 -21.56 22.25
N HIS A 8 -8.62 -22.43 23.10
CA HIS A 8 -8.11 -22.07 24.42
C HIS A 8 -6.62 -21.73 24.44
N THR A 9 -5.92 -21.82 23.31
CA THR A 9 -4.49 -21.52 23.19
C THR A 9 -4.20 -20.17 22.52
N VAL A 10 -5.23 -19.39 22.22
CA VAL A 10 -5.10 -18.07 21.58
C VAL A 10 -5.14 -16.99 22.65
N GLU A 11 -4.02 -16.30 22.84
CA GLU A 11 -3.93 -15.12 23.72
C GLU A 11 -4.22 -13.86 22.90
N MET A 12 -4.94 -12.89 23.50
CA MET A 12 -5.27 -11.62 22.87
C MET A 12 -4.58 -10.49 23.60
N SER A 13 -3.85 -9.65 22.85
CA SER A 13 -3.28 -8.40 23.35
C SER A 13 -4.11 -7.22 22.83
N VAL A 14 -4.26 -6.19 23.67
CA VAL A 14 -4.97 -4.96 23.32
C VAL A 14 -3.97 -3.82 23.23
N VAL A 15 -3.96 -3.12 22.09
CA VAL A 15 -3.18 -1.90 21.89
C VAL A 15 -4.08 -0.71 22.22
N VAL A 16 -3.62 0.15 23.14
CA VAL A 16 -4.28 1.43 23.45
C VAL A 16 -3.41 2.54 22.86
N GLN A 17 -3.92 3.18 21.81
CA GLN A 17 -3.21 4.21 21.06
C GLN A 17 -3.97 5.53 21.16
N LYS A 18 -3.24 6.66 21.13
CA LYS A 18 -3.85 7.99 21.02
C LYS A 18 -4.62 8.09 19.71
N MET A 19 -5.88 8.51 19.78
CA MET A 19 -6.72 8.75 18.60
C MET A 19 -6.25 10.01 17.85
N VAL A 20 -6.16 9.91 16.53
CA VAL A 20 -5.89 11.03 15.61
C VAL A 20 -7.19 11.79 15.31
N ARG A 21 -7.10 13.06 14.87
CA ARG A 21 -8.22 13.80 14.28
C ARG A 21 -7.99 13.97 12.78
N PRO A 22 -8.26 12.93 11.97
CA PRO A 22 -7.83 12.90 10.58
C PRO A 22 -8.67 13.84 9.71
N VAL A 23 -8.01 14.71 8.94
CA VAL A 23 -8.66 15.37 7.80
C VAL A 23 -8.80 14.41 6.61
N SER A 24 -7.84 13.50 6.49
CA SER A 24 -7.80 12.44 5.49
C SER A 24 -6.97 11.28 6.04
N ALA A 25 -7.32 10.07 5.64
CA ALA A 25 -6.60 8.85 6.02
C ALA A 25 -6.77 7.79 4.95
N GLY A 26 -5.97 6.73 5.04
CA GLY A 26 -6.06 5.62 4.12
C GLY A 26 -4.90 4.65 4.26
N VAL A 27 -4.56 4.00 3.15
CA VAL A 27 -3.53 2.96 3.09
C VAL A 27 -2.45 3.31 2.09
N ALA A 28 -1.24 2.84 2.33
CA ALA A 28 -0.13 2.94 1.41
C ALA A 28 0.55 1.57 1.28
N PHE A 29 0.72 1.14 0.04
CA PHE A 29 1.48 -0.06 -0.30
C PHE A 29 2.82 0.35 -0.86
N THR A 30 3.91 -0.26 -0.39
CA THR A 30 5.25 -0.03 -0.95
C THR A 30 5.51 -0.91 -2.18
N LEU A 31 4.46 -1.24 -2.90
CA LEU A 31 4.48 -1.78 -4.25
C LEU A 31 3.15 -1.40 -4.91
N ASN A 32 3.06 -1.56 -6.22
CA ASN A 32 1.79 -1.44 -6.90
C ASN A 32 0.97 -2.74 -6.72
N PRO A 33 -0.17 -2.71 -5.99
CA PRO A 33 -0.93 -3.91 -5.69
C PRO A 33 -1.62 -4.52 -6.92
N SER A 34 -1.76 -3.77 -8.02
CA SER A 34 -2.39 -4.28 -9.26
C SER A 34 -1.49 -5.21 -10.07
N ASN A 35 -0.16 -5.03 -10.00
CA ASN A 35 0.79 -5.74 -10.85
C ASN A 35 2.05 -6.24 -10.11
N GLY A 36 2.23 -5.89 -8.84
CA GLY A 36 3.37 -6.28 -8.02
C GLY A 36 4.65 -5.47 -8.24
N ASP A 37 4.58 -4.36 -8.98
CA ASP A 37 5.75 -3.52 -9.25
C ASP A 37 6.26 -2.86 -7.96
N ARG A 38 7.44 -3.29 -7.52
CA ARG A 38 8.10 -2.82 -6.28
C ARG A 38 8.80 -1.47 -6.45
N SER A 39 8.91 -0.95 -7.67
CA SER A 39 9.47 0.39 -7.93
C SER A 39 8.50 1.51 -7.57
N GLN A 40 7.25 1.17 -7.22
CA GLN A 40 6.17 2.13 -7.01
C GLN A 40 5.65 2.11 -5.56
N ILE A 41 5.12 3.23 -5.10
CA ILE A 41 4.28 3.33 -3.91
C ILE A 41 2.87 3.66 -4.38
N CYS A 42 1.89 2.87 -3.94
CA CYS A 42 0.47 3.10 -4.18
C CYS A 42 -0.14 3.68 -2.92
N ILE A 43 -0.83 4.81 -3.02
CA ILE A 43 -1.51 5.46 -1.89
C ILE A 43 -2.99 5.55 -2.23
N ASP A 44 -3.82 4.96 -1.37
CA ASP A 44 -5.26 5.13 -1.38
C ASP A 44 -5.67 6.06 -0.25
N SER A 45 -6.52 7.04 -0.55
CA SER A 45 -6.88 8.11 0.37
C SER A 45 -8.36 8.46 0.31
N ALA A 46 -8.96 8.70 1.49
CA ALA A 46 -10.29 9.27 1.60
C ALA A 46 -10.33 10.40 2.64
N TRP A 47 -11.42 11.16 2.65
CA TRP A 47 -11.69 12.16 3.69
C TRP A 47 -11.99 11.48 5.04
N GLY A 48 -11.61 12.14 6.14
CA GLY A 48 -11.89 11.67 7.50
C GLY A 48 -11.08 10.42 7.89
N PHE A 49 -11.69 9.55 8.71
CA PHE A 49 -11.07 8.31 9.18
C PHE A 49 -10.93 7.26 8.07
N GLY A 50 -9.86 6.46 8.15
CA GLY A 50 -9.51 5.45 7.15
C GLY A 50 -10.45 4.25 7.10
N GLU A 51 -11.42 4.15 8.02
CA GLU A 51 -12.38 3.05 8.11
C GLU A 51 -13.12 2.81 6.79
N GLY A 52 -13.51 3.88 6.10
CA GLY A 52 -14.19 3.78 4.79
C GLY A 52 -13.31 3.17 3.69
N VAL A 53 -12.00 3.38 3.75
CA VAL A 53 -11.03 2.80 2.79
C VAL A 53 -10.82 1.33 3.11
N VAL A 54 -10.58 0.99 4.38
CA VAL A 54 -10.28 -0.38 4.82
C VAL A 54 -11.50 -1.31 4.66
N SER A 55 -12.71 -0.80 4.91
CA SER A 55 -13.97 -1.54 4.70
C SER A 55 -14.39 -1.65 3.22
N GLY A 56 -13.82 -0.82 2.35
CA GLY A 56 -14.24 -0.71 0.94
C GLY A 56 -15.56 0.03 0.72
N GLU A 57 -16.09 0.71 1.76
CA GLU A 57 -17.32 1.51 1.65
C GLU A 57 -17.13 2.82 0.89
N VAL A 58 -15.90 3.34 0.85
CA VAL A 58 -15.54 4.55 0.12
C VAL A 58 -14.62 4.18 -1.04
N THR A 59 -14.90 4.69 -2.23
CA THR A 59 -13.96 4.64 -3.35
C THR A 59 -12.88 5.71 -3.13
N PRO A 60 -11.63 5.34 -2.83
CA PRO A 60 -10.60 6.30 -2.46
C PRO A 60 -10.04 7.01 -3.70
N ASP A 61 -9.38 8.13 -3.48
CA ASP A 61 -8.39 8.63 -4.43
C ASP A 61 -7.23 7.65 -4.50
N ASN A 62 -6.66 7.44 -5.68
CA ASN A 62 -5.51 6.59 -5.89
C ASN A 62 -4.34 7.38 -6.48
N PHE A 63 -3.18 7.27 -5.85
CA PHE A 63 -1.95 7.92 -6.27
C PHE A 63 -0.85 6.88 -6.46
N LEU A 64 -0.09 7.01 -7.54
CA LEU A 64 1.05 6.15 -7.83
C LEU A 64 2.33 6.98 -7.91
N ILE A 65 3.30 6.64 -7.07
CA ILE A 65 4.55 7.39 -6.90
C ILE A 65 5.71 6.50 -7.30
N ASP A 66 6.61 7.02 -8.12
CA ASP A 66 7.86 6.33 -8.46
C ASP A 66 8.87 6.46 -7.29
N LYS A 67 9.42 5.36 -6.79
CA LYS A 67 10.32 5.39 -5.61
C LYS A 67 11.71 5.98 -5.89
N VAL A 68 12.12 6.00 -7.16
CA VAL A 68 13.45 6.44 -7.61
C VAL A 68 13.42 7.93 -7.90
N MET A 69 12.54 8.36 -8.79
CA MET A 69 12.36 9.77 -9.16
C MET A 69 11.60 10.56 -8.09
N PHE A 70 10.80 9.86 -7.27
CA PHE A 70 9.97 10.47 -6.22
C PHE A 70 8.94 11.47 -6.77
N GLU A 71 8.44 11.16 -7.96
CA GLU A 71 7.41 11.91 -8.67
C GLU A 71 6.07 11.18 -8.64
N ILE A 72 4.99 11.95 -8.66
CA ILE A 72 3.62 11.43 -8.70
C ILE A 72 3.29 11.11 -10.17
N GLY A 73 3.37 9.84 -10.55
CA GLY A 73 3.17 9.38 -11.92
C GLY A 73 1.71 9.25 -12.34
N ARG A 74 0.82 8.92 -11.39
CA ARG A 74 -0.64 8.80 -11.65
C ARG A 74 -1.43 9.41 -10.51
N ARG A 75 -2.55 10.04 -10.87
CA ARG A 75 -3.59 10.50 -9.94
C ARG A 75 -4.95 10.10 -10.48
N GLU A 76 -5.73 9.47 -9.63
CA GLU A 76 -7.15 9.21 -9.86
C GLU A 76 -7.92 9.78 -8.68
N ILE A 77 -8.74 10.78 -8.96
CA ILE A 77 -9.59 11.40 -7.95
C ILE A 77 -10.97 10.79 -8.05
N SER A 78 -11.41 10.19 -6.96
CA SER A 78 -12.70 9.49 -6.86
C SER A 78 -13.74 10.37 -6.21
N ASN A 79 -15.02 10.08 -6.47
CA ASN A 79 -16.13 10.74 -5.80
C ASN A 79 -16.37 10.13 -4.41
N LYS A 80 -15.76 10.72 -3.38
CA LYS A 80 -15.79 10.25 -1.98
C LYS A 80 -17.09 10.69 -1.30
N THR A 81 -18.18 10.02 -1.67
CA THR A 81 -19.58 10.41 -1.29
C THR A 81 -19.84 10.47 0.21
N HIS A 82 -19.08 9.73 1.02
CA HIS A 82 -19.20 9.72 2.47
C HIS A 82 -17.81 9.69 3.10
N GLU A 83 -17.74 10.09 4.36
CA GLU A 83 -16.54 10.02 5.18
C GLU A 83 -16.93 9.64 6.61
N PHE A 84 -15.96 9.11 7.35
CA PHE A 84 -16.12 8.81 8.77
C PHE A 84 -15.51 9.96 9.56
N ARG A 85 -16.27 10.56 10.49
CA ARG A 85 -15.85 11.72 11.29
C ARG A 85 -16.08 11.48 12.78
N LEU A 86 -15.24 12.09 13.60
CA LEU A 86 -15.43 12.14 15.04
C LEU A 86 -16.55 13.15 15.34
N THR A 87 -17.55 12.72 16.10
CA THR A 87 -18.64 13.57 16.57
C THR A 87 -18.29 14.25 17.89
N ASP A 88 -19.11 15.22 18.30
CA ASP A 88 -19.00 15.88 19.61
C ASP A 88 -19.26 14.93 20.81
N HIS A 89 -19.68 13.69 20.53
CA HIS A 89 -19.93 12.65 21.53
C HIS A 89 -18.81 11.60 21.61
N ASP A 90 -17.63 11.91 21.07
CA ASP A 90 -16.48 10.99 20.98
C ASP A 90 -16.80 9.66 20.25
N THR A 91 -17.78 9.69 19.34
CA THR A 91 -18.11 8.56 18.46
C THR A 91 -17.66 8.83 17.04
N VAL A 92 -17.30 7.79 16.30
CA VAL A 92 -17.06 7.89 14.86
C VAL A 92 -18.36 7.57 14.13
N GLU A 93 -18.78 8.48 13.25
CA GLU A 93 -20.00 8.32 12.46
C GLU A 93 -19.74 8.53 10.97
N LYS A 94 -20.52 7.82 10.16
CA LYS A 94 -20.54 7.99 8.71
C LYS A 94 -21.41 9.17 8.34
N VAL A 95 -20.84 10.14 7.63
CA VAL A 95 -21.48 11.38 7.22
C VAL A 95 -21.36 11.54 5.71
N GLU A 96 -22.40 12.07 5.05
CA GLU A 96 -22.33 12.42 3.63
C GLU A 96 -21.37 13.59 3.42
N THR A 97 -20.48 13.44 2.44
CA THR A 97 -19.54 14.51 2.06
C THR A 97 -20.27 15.55 1.22
N GLU A 98 -19.99 16.83 1.46
CA GLU A 98 -20.46 17.91 0.58
C GLU A 98 -20.08 17.64 -0.88
N LYS A 99 -21.02 17.88 -1.82
CA LYS A 99 -20.88 17.43 -3.21
C LYS A 99 -19.63 17.98 -3.90
N GLU A 100 -19.31 19.23 -3.64
CA GLU A 100 -18.13 19.90 -4.17
C GLU A 100 -16.86 19.19 -3.66
N ARG A 101 -16.73 19.06 -2.34
CA ARG A 101 -15.59 18.41 -1.67
C ARG A 101 -15.45 16.92 -2.00
N ALA A 102 -16.55 16.22 -2.26
CA ALA A 102 -16.53 14.79 -2.58
C ALA A 102 -15.69 14.49 -3.84
N SER A 103 -15.66 15.42 -4.79
CA SER A 103 -14.91 15.32 -6.05
C SER A 103 -13.51 15.91 -6.02
N GLU A 104 -13.11 16.53 -4.90
CA GLU A 104 -11.78 17.09 -4.72
C GLU A 104 -10.76 16.04 -4.26
N SER A 105 -9.48 16.30 -4.51
CA SER A 105 -8.39 15.48 -3.97
C SER A 105 -8.37 15.58 -2.44
N SER A 106 -8.39 14.44 -1.77
CA SER A 106 -8.26 14.37 -0.30
C SER A 106 -6.87 14.74 0.21
N LEU A 107 -5.87 14.78 -0.68
CA LEU A 107 -4.49 15.10 -0.36
C LEU A 107 -3.92 16.23 -1.22
N THR A 108 -3.00 16.97 -0.62
CA THR A 108 -2.09 17.88 -1.33
C THR A 108 -0.86 17.11 -1.79
N ASP A 109 -0.09 17.68 -2.71
CA ASP A 109 1.19 17.13 -3.17
C ASP A 109 2.19 16.94 -2.03
N ALA A 110 2.18 17.86 -1.05
CA ALA A 110 3.01 17.78 0.13
C ALA A 110 2.64 16.57 0.99
N HIS A 111 1.34 16.35 1.23
CA HIS A 111 0.87 15.15 1.94
C HIS A 111 1.27 13.86 1.21
N ILE A 112 1.05 13.79 -0.11
CA ILE A 112 1.38 12.61 -0.92
C ILE A 112 2.88 12.27 -0.78
N LYS A 113 3.76 13.27 -0.87
CA LYS A 113 5.21 13.07 -0.72
C LYS A 113 5.61 12.68 0.71
N ALA A 114 4.96 13.25 1.73
CA ALA A 114 5.21 12.90 3.12
C ALA A 114 4.79 11.45 3.41
N ILE A 115 3.62 11.01 2.94
CA ILE A 115 3.16 9.62 3.05
C ILE A 115 4.10 8.67 2.31
N ALA A 116 4.52 9.02 1.09
CA ALA A 116 5.49 8.21 0.33
C ALA A 116 6.85 8.12 1.03
N THR A 117 7.28 9.17 1.73
CA THR A 117 8.53 9.17 2.52
C THR A 117 8.38 8.21 3.71
N LEU A 118 7.31 8.37 4.49
CA LEU A 118 6.98 7.51 5.62
C LEU A 118 6.92 6.02 5.20
N ALA A 119 6.29 5.74 4.06
CA ALA A 119 6.16 4.39 3.53
C ALA A 119 7.51 3.78 3.13
N LYS A 120 8.37 4.56 2.46
CA LYS A 120 9.73 4.13 2.09
C LYS A 120 10.61 3.89 3.31
N GLU A 121 10.46 4.68 4.37
CA GLU A 121 11.16 4.48 5.63
C GLU A 121 10.71 3.20 6.34
N ALA A 122 9.41 2.92 6.38
CA ALA A 122 8.88 1.69 6.93
C ALA A 122 9.36 0.45 6.15
N GLU A 123 9.30 0.45 4.82
CA GLU A 123 9.84 -0.64 3.99
C GLU A 123 11.33 -0.85 4.22
N LYS A 124 12.12 0.24 4.29
CA LYS A 124 13.54 0.16 4.60
C LYS A 124 13.79 -0.45 5.97
N HIS A 125 12.99 -0.08 6.97
CA HIS A 125 13.11 -0.58 8.33
C HIS A 125 12.82 -2.09 8.44
N TYR A 126 11.72 -2.54 7.81
CA TYR A 126 11.30 -3.95 7.87
C TYR A 126 11.96 -4.85 6.82
N GLY A 127 12.57 -4.29 5.78
CA GLY A 127 13.29 -5.02 4.75
C GLY A 127 12.41 -5.77 3.75
N CYS A 128 11.09 -5.55 3.77
CA CYS A 128 10.14 -6.15 2.84
C CYS A 128 9.01 -5.16 2.49
N PRO A 129 8.28 -5.38 1.38
CA PRO A 129 7.15 -4.52 1.04
C PRO A 129 6.12 -4.47 2.17
N GLN A 130 5.58 -3.29 2.42
CA GLN A 130 4.65 -3.01 3.50
C GLN A 130 3.28 -2.60 2.97
N ASP A 131 2.27 -2.88 3.77
CA ASP A 131 0.93 -2.33 3.77
C ASP A 131 0.79 -1.48 5.04
N ILE A 132 0.54 -0.18 4.85
CA ILE A 132 0.68 0.85 5.88
C ILE A 132 -0.60 1.64 5.98
N GLU A 133 -1.17 1.70 7.19
CA GLU A 133 -2.25 2.63 7.51
C GLU A 133 -1.67 3.95 7.99
N TRP A 134 -2.18 5.06 7.46
CA TRP A 134 -1.70 6.41 7.76
C TRP A 134 -2.86 7.40 7.90
N ALA A 135 -2.58 8.55 8.52
CA ALA A 135 -3.52 9.66 8.62
C ALA A 135 -2.81 11.02 8.46
N VAL A 136 -3.54 12.02 7.95
CA VAL A 136 -3.22 13.44 8.08
C VAL A 136 -3.98 14.00 9.28
N ASP A 137 -3.30 14.20 10.41
CA ASP A 137 -3.88 14.65 11.68
C ASP A 137 -4.04 16.18 11.72
N ALA A 138 -5.27 16.66 11.91
CA ALA A 138 -5.59 18.08 12.02
C ALA A 138 -4.94 18.77 13.23
N ASP A 139 -4.54 18.00 14.24
CA ASP A 139 -3.96 18.52 15.49
C ASP A 139 -2.47 18.85 15.40
N LEU A 140 -1.82 18.35 14.35
CA LEU A 140 -0.38 18.49 14.16
C LEU A 140 -0.09 19.61 13.18
N HIS A 141 1.11 20.18 13.29
CA HIS A 141 1.55 21.24 12.40
C HIS A 141 1.73 20.71 10.97
N GLU A 142 1.47 21.58 9.99
CA GLU A 142 1.71 21.25 8.59
C GLU A 142 3.17 20.83 8.37
N GLY A 143 3.37 19.69 7.70
CA GLY A 143 4.68 19.07 7.51
C GLY A 143 5.02 17.99 8.54
N GLU A 144 4.35 17.96 9.69
CA GLU A 144 4.45 16.92 10.72
C GLU A 144 3.14 16.14 10.88
N ASN A 145 2.10 16.55 10.15
CA ASN A 145 0.75 16.06 10.28
C ASN A 145 0.49 14.70 9.62
N VAL A 146 1.46 14.11 8.92
CA VAL A 146 1.34 12.74 8.41
C VAL A 146 1.88 11.75 9.44
N VAL A 147 1.02 10.86 9.92
CA VAL A 147 1.37 9.88 10.95
C VAL A 147 1.12 8.45 10.47
N LEU A 148 2.00 7.53 10.90
CA LEU A 148 1.83 6.09 10.71
C LEU A 148 0.96 5.53 11.83
N LEU A 149 -0.09 4.79 11.48
CA LEU A 149 -0.98 4.13 12.44
C LEU A 149 -0.62 2.66 12.61
N GLN A 150 -0.41 1.96 11.50
CA GLN A 150 -0.05 0.55 11.48
C GLN A 150 0.86 0.25 10.30
N SER A 151 1.82 -0.66 10.45
CA SER A 151 2.57 -1.25 9.33
C SER A 151 2.57 -2.76 9.45
N ARG A 152 2.34 -3.44 8.33
CA ARG A 152 2.43 -4.90 8.24
C ARG A 152 3.07 -5.30 6.91
N PRO A 153 3.71 -6.48 6.83
CA PRO A 153 4.19 -7.01 5.56
C PRO A 153 3.07 -7.18 4.54
N GLU A 154 3.34 -6.79 3.28
CA GLU A 154 2.48 -7.11 2.14
C GLU A 154 2.61 -8.60 1.79
N THR A 155 1.49 -9.31 1.68
CA THR A 155 1.50 -10.79 1.58
C THR A 155 0.93 -11.37 0.29
N VAL A 156 0.26 -10.59 -0.56
CA VAL A 156 -0.33 -11.05 -1.82
C VAL A 156 0.77 -11.32 -2.85
N TRP A 157 1.69 -10.37 -3.04
CA TRP A 157 2.71 -10.48 -4.08
C TRP A 157 3.97 -11.22 -3.62
N SER A 158 4.25 -11.24 -2.32
CA SER A 158 5.33 -12.06 -1.76
C SER A 158 5.06 -13.57 -1.90
N LYS A 159 3.81 -14.02 -1.75
CA LYS A 159 3.40 -15.42 -1.99
C LYS A 159 3.45 -15.83 -3.46
N LYS A 160 3.15 -14.91 -4.39
CA LYS A 160 3.22 -15.20 -5.83
C LYS A 160 4.65 -15.44 -6.32
N GLN A 161 5.65 -14.82 -5.68
CA GLN A 161 7.06 -15.11 -5.93
C GLN A 161 7.49 -16.49 -5.38
N SER A 162 6.92 -16.98 -4.29
CA SER A 162 7.27 -18.32 -3.78
C SER A 162 6.69 -19.46 -4.63
N ASP A 163 5.50 -19.28 -5.21
CA ASP A 163 4.89 -20.29 -6.10
C ASP A 163 5.58 -20.39 -7.48
N SER A 164 6.34 -19.35 -7.86
CA SER A 164 7.11 -19.34 -9.11
C SER A 164 8.54 -19.89 -8.95
N ALA A 165 8.97 -20.22 -7.73
CA ALA A 165 10.32 -20.70 -7.43
C ALA A 165 10.41 -22.22 -7.13
N SER A 166 9.31 -22.98 -7.22
CA SER A 166 9.29 -24.43 -6.99
C SER A 166 9.21 -25.26 -8.28
N GLY A 167 9.92 -24.85 -9.34
CA GLY A 167 9.96 -25.61 -10.59
C GLY A 167 10.99 -25.11 -11.60
N GLY A 168 12.26 -25.47 -11.42
CA GLY A 168 13.26 -25.29 -12.47
C GLY A 168 14.67 -25.13 -11.91
N SER A 169 15.49 -26.17 -12.07
CA SER A 169 16.92 -26.17 -11.78
C SER A 169 17.63 -25.02 -12.52
N ASN A 170 18.12 -24.03 -11.78
CA ASN A 170 18.99 -22.94 -12.27
C ASN A 170 20.38 -23.39 -12.77
N GLY A 171 20.58 -24.70 -13.01
CA GLY A 171 21.82 -25.26 -13.52
C GLY A 171 21.98 -25.24 -15.04
N ASP A 172 20.89 -25.08 -15.81
CA ASP A 172 20.90 -25.39 -17.24
C ASP A 172 20.89 -24.19 -18.20
N PHE A 173 20.50 -22.99 -17.74
CA PHE A 173 20.36 -21.84 -18.63
C PHE A 173 21.71 -21.32 -19.14
N MET A 174 22.68 -21.11 -18.23
CA MET A 174 24.03 -20.68 -18.61
C MET A 174 24.78 -21.76 -19.40
N ALA A 175 24.53 -23.04 -19.11
CA ALA A 175 25.09 -24.16 -19.88
C ALA A 175 24.54 -24.20 -21.32
N SER A 176 23.25 -23.92 -21.52
CA SER A 176 22.63 -23.85 -22.85
C SER A 176 23.21 -22.73 -23.71
N ILE A 177 23.43 -21.54 -23.13
CA ILE A 177 24.00 -20.39 -23.85
C ILE A 177 25.44 -20.70 -24.29
N VAL A 178 26.24 -21.29 -23.41
CA VAL A 178 27.62 -21.69 -23.74
C VAL A 178 27.64 -22.79 -24.80
N SER A 179 26.73 -23.76 -24.73
CA SER A 179 26.62 -24.82 -25.75
C SER A 179 26.24 -24.28 -27.12
N THR A 180 25.35 -23.29 -27.20
CA THR A 180 24.96 -22.67 -28.48
C THR A 180 26.09 -21.83 -29.08
N LEU A 181 26.90 -21.17 -28.23
CA LEU A 181 28.07 -20.41 -28.68
C LEU A 181 29.25 -21.30 -29.09
N MET A 182 29.39 -22.46 -28.46
CA MET A 182 30.49 -23.41 -28.71
C MET A 182 30.27 -24.29 -29.94
N ASN A 183 29.05 -24.38 -30.49
CA ASN A 183 28.77 -25.20 -31.66
C ASN A 183 27.88 -24.45 -32.69
N PRO A 184 28.44 -23.47 -33.42
CA PRO A 184 27.70 -22.78 -34.47
C PRO A 184 27.37 -23.76 -35.61
N LEU A 185 26.09 -23.78 -35.97
CA LEU A 185 25.44 -24.63 -36.97
C LEU A 185 26.34 -25.00 -38.17
N HIS A 186 26.55 -26.31 -38.33
CA HIS A 186 27.04 -26.90 -39.56
C HIS A 186 26.04 -26.60 -40.68
N THR A 187 26.53 -25.92 -41.72
CA THR A 187 25.85 -25.71 -43.00
C THR A 187 25.47 -27.06 -43.60
N GLN A 188 24.17 -27.30 -43.86
CA GLN A 188 23.76 -28.33 -44.82
C GLN A 188 23.59 -27.69 -46.20
N LYS A 189 24.48 -28.08 -47.13
CA LYS A 189 24.20 -28.10 -48.57
C LYS A 189 23.52 -29.42 -48.90
N HIS A 190 22.34 -29.38 -49.51
CA HIS A 190 22.12 -29.75 -50.92
C HIS A 190 20.70 -29.41 -51.35
#